data_AF-A0AAW8RLC4-F1
#
_entry.id   AF-A0AAW8RLC4-F1
#
_cell.length_a   1.000
_cell.length_b   1.000
_cell.length_c   1.000
_cell.angle_alpha   90.00
_cell.angle_beta   90.00
_cell.angle_gamma   90.00
#
_symmetry.space_group_name_H-M   'P 1'
#
loop_
_entity.id
_entity.type
_entity.pdbx_description
1 polymer ?
#
loop_
_entity_poly.entity_id
_entity_poly.type
_entity_poly.pdbx_seq_one_letter_code
_entity_poly.pdbx_strand_id
1 'polypeptide(L)'
;MKTINLIKVFIASPGDIAAKRNEVEETIYRWNIENTDNTKVILMPIRWETNAIPTYINNSSGQSVINKQIVENSDILLAIFGHKLGSPVDNYRSGTIAEIDYFYKNSKGEVGVFFLDEPVPQVLAEEYIEVKKYRDSLEDKGFYGTYSKDNIRRFLTKKVNYLIEKAQNNLESKRFDLDSISYKTPSVINKKVTGTDKDFDDNLDIFDPIEFDNDERLLLIYAFMDENSIFSTDNSTYRKVVQWESDNNLRSYLSDRVFDVLEKLSKSGILKEEYDSSFDEYPSRYILISEDYKKFKRYFLKNEKKISVIMEKYKAPIQADPFSNLDESDLPF
;
A
#
# COMPACT_ATOMS: atom_id res chain seq x y z
N MET A 1 16.02 12.20 24.28
CA MET A 1 14.77 11.39 24.28
C MET A 1 14.44 11.03 22.83
N LYS A 2 13.99 9.80 22.55
CA LYS A 2 13.52 9.40 21.21
C LYS A 2 12.03 9.74 21.10
N THR A 3 11.62 10.37 19.99
CA THR A 3 10.20 10.52 19.64
C THR A 3 9.71 9.25 18.97
N ILE A 4 8.58 8.71 19.42
CA ILE A 4 7.96 7.49 18.90
C ILE A 4 6.48 7.79 18.61
N ASN A 5 6.01 7.37 17.45
CA ASN A 5 4.61 7.46 17.06
C ASN A 5 3.82 6.27 17.62
N LEU A 6 2.71 6.55 18.30
CA LEU A 6 1.82 5.54 18.84
C LEU A 6 0.70 5.24 17.83
N ILE A 7 0.46 3.97 17.56
CA ILE A 7 -0.69 3.50 16.77
C ILE A 7 -1.51 2.56 17.65
N LYS A 8 -2.79 2.88 17.85
CA LYS A 8 -3.74 2.06 18.60
C LYS A 8 -4.38 1.01 17.69
N VAL A 9 -4.20 -0.25 18.03
CA VAL A 9 -4.72 -1.41 17.29
C VAL A 9 -5.85 -2.03 18.10
N PHE A 10 -7.09 -1.77 17.69
CA PHE A 10 -8.25 -2.39 18.31
C PHE A 10 -8.44 -3.83 17.84
N ILE A 11 -8.47 -4.77 18.78
CA ILE A 11 -8.65 -6.20 18.52
C ILE A 11 -10.12 -6.54 18.74
N ALA A 12 -10.89 -6.58 17.66
CA ALA A 12 -12.30 -6.91 17.66
C ALA A 12 -12.49 -8.42 17.46
N SER A 13 -13.24 -9.09 18.33
CA SER A 13 -13.60 -10.50 18.09
C SER A 13 -14.77 -10.96 18.96
N PRO A 14 -15.50 -11.99 18.51
CA PRO A 14 -16.48 -12.67 19.34
C PRO A 14 -15.84 -13.36 20.56
N GLY A 15 -16.66 -13.70 21.55
CA GLY A 15 -16.20 -14.22 22.84
C GLY A 15 -15.57 -15.62 22.81
N ASP A 16 -15.78 -16.41 21.75
CA ASP A 16 -15.32 -17.80 21.63
C ASP A 16 -13.81 -17.96 21.36
N ILE A 17 -13.12 -16.88 20.98
CA ILE A 17 -11.69 -16.92 20.64
C ILE A 17 -10.81 -16.06 21.54
N ALA A 18 -11.13 -15.98 22.83
CA ALA A 18 -10.35 -15.22 23.82
C ALA A 18 -8.86 -15.60 23.83
N ALA A 19 -8.53 -16.88 23.68
CA ALA A 19 -7.13 -17.34 23.60
C ALA A 19 -6.40 -16.77 22.37
N LYS A 20 -7.07 -16.68 21.21
CA LYS A 20 -6.48 -16.11 19.99
C LYS A 20 -6.28 -14.60 20.11
N ARG A 21 -7.13 -13.89 20.85
CA ARG A 21 -6.86 -12.47 21.18
C ARG A 21 -5.54 -12.32 21.93
N ASN A 22 -5.26 -13.19 22.91
CA ASN A 22 -4.02 -13.17 23.68
C ASN A 22 -2.79 -13.39 22.78
N GLU A 23 -2.88 -14.32 21.83
CA GLU A 23 -1.83 -14.55 20.83
C GLU A 23 -1.55 -13.31 19.96
N VAL A 24 -2.59 -12.52 19.62
CA VAL A 24 -2.45 -11.28 18.85
C VAL A 24 -1.71 -10.22 19.67
N GLU A 25 -2.04 -10.07 20.95
CA GLU A 25 -1.29 -9.16 21.83
C GLU A 25 0.18 -9.55 21.95
N GLU A 26 0.46 -10.84 22.12
CA GLU A 26 1.83 -11.33 22.15
C GLU A 26 2.55 -11.05 20.81
N THR A 27 1.84 -11.22 19.70
CA THR A 27 2.37 -10.92 18.36
C THR A 27 2.70 -9.44 18.21
N ILE A 28 1.83 -8.54 18.68
CA ILE A 28 2.07 -7.09 18.71
C ILE A 28 3.26 -6.76 19.60
N TYR A 29 3.37 -7.38 20.76
CA TYR A 29 4.49 -7.18 21.68
C TYR A 29 5.83 -7.57 21.05
N ARG A 30 5.90 -8.75 20.42
CA ARG A 30 7.10 -9.19 19.67
C ARG A 30 7.40 -8.25 18.51
N TRP A 31 6.37 -7.83 17.77
CA TRP A 31 6.53 -6.87 16.69
C TRP A 31 7.18 -5.57 17.19
N ASN A 32 6.72 -5.03 18.32
CA ASN A 32 7.30 -3.80 18.89
C ASN A 32 8.77 -3.97 19.25
N ILE A 33 9.16 -5.08 19.90
CA ILE A 33 10.56 -5.37 20.24
C ILE A 33 11.45 -5.32 18.98
N GLU A 34 10.97 -5.90 17.89
CA GLU A 34 11.76 -6.08 16.67
C GLU A 34 11.77 -4.85 15.74
N ASN A 35 10.73 -4.01 15.81
CA ASN A 35 10.51 -2.96 14.79
C ASN A 35 10.53 -1.53 15.34
N THR A 36 10.28 -1.30 16.63
CA THR A 36 10.09 0.08 17.14
C THR A 36 11.33 0.95 16.97
N ASP A 37 12.53 0.41 17.14
CA ASP A 37 13.75 1.19 16.98
C ASP A 37 13.99 1.65 15.53
N ASN A 38 13.60 0.84 14.54
CA ASN A 38 13.78 1.15 13.13
C ASN A 38 12.66 2.02 12.57
N THR A 39 11.41 1.67 12.91
CA THR A 39 10.20 2.33 12.38
C THR A 39 9.84 3.61 13.12
N LYS A 40 10.35 3.80 14.35
CA LYS A 40 9.88 4.81 15.31
C LYS A 40 8.37 4.74 15.58
N VAL A 41 7.78 3.56 15.42
CA VAL A 41 6.37 3.28 15.68
C VAL A 41 6.26 2.26 16.80
N ILE A 42 5.28 2.46 17.68
CA ILE A 42 4.86 1.46 18.67
C ILE A 42 3.37 1.19 18.49
N LEU A 43 3.03 -0.10 18.45
CA LEU A 43 1.66 -0.59 18.37
C LEU A 43 1.13 -0.83 19.79
N MET A 44 0.02 -0.19 20.12
CA MET A 44 -0.69 -0.41 21.38
C MET A 44 -1.93 -1.26 21.13
N PRO A 45 -1.97 -2.51 21.62
CA PRO A 45 -3.17 -3.32 21.53
C PRO A 45 -4.26 -2.73 22.43
N ILE A 46 -5.47 -2.64 21.91
CA ILE A 46 -6.65 -2.16 22.61
C ILE A 46 -7.73 -3.23 22.55
N ARG A 47 -8.36 -3.50 23.70
CA ARG A 47 -9.54 -4.37 23.83
C ARG A 47 -10.58 -3.72 24.73
N TRP A 48 -11.85 -4.04 24.53
CA TRP A 48 -12.89 -3.47 25.37
C TRP A 48 -12.77 -3.98 26.82
N GLU A 49 -12.36 -5.24 27.04
CA GLU A 49 -12.28 -5.85 28.37
C GLU A 49 -11.30 -5.12 29.31
N THR A 50 -10.23 -4.57 28.74
CA THR A 50 -9.11 -3.99 29.49
C THR A 50 -9.02 -2.47 29.37
N ASN A 51 -9.57 -1.89 28.30
CA ASN A 51 -9.39 -0.48 27.99
C ASN A 51 -10.70 0.32 28.06
N ALA A 52 -11.87 -0.32 28.05
CA ALA A 52 -13.12 0.40 28.22
C ALA A 52 -13.32 0.77 29.70
N ILE A 53 -13.80 1.98 29.94
CA ILE A 53 -14.15 2.46 31.28
C ILE A 53 -15.61 2.08 31.51
N PRO A 54 -15.96 1.32 32.56
CA PRO A 54 -17.34 1.00 32.89
C PRO A 54 -18.15 2.30 33.07
N THR A 55 -18.96 2.62 32.06
CA THR A 55 -19.67 3.91 31.97
C THR A 55 -21.13 3.64 31.65
N TYR A 56 -22.01 4.18 32.49
CA TYR A 56 -23.45 4.18 32.26
C TYR A 56 -23.89 5.52 31.66
N ILE A 57 -24.57 5.48 30.51
CA ILE A 57 -25.16 6.67 29.87
C ILE A 57 -26.64 6.38 29.65
N ASN A 58 -27.50 7.24 30.18
CA ASN A 58 -28.95 7.10 30.03
C ASN A 58 -29.33 7.13 28.53
N ASN A 59 -30.23 6.23 28.12
CA ASN A 59 -30.67 6.04 26.72
C ASN A 59 -29.55 5.68 25.70
N SER A 60 -28.44 5.06 26.14
CA SER A 60 -27.36 4.58 25.25
C SER A 60 -27.19 3.07 25.39
N SER A 61 -26.90 2.36 24.29
CA SER A 61 -26.55 0.93 24.34
C SER A 61 -25.12 0.75 24.87
N GLY A 62 -24.82 -0.38 25.52
CA GLY A 62 -23.44 -0.70 25.94
C GLY A 62 -22.45 -0.69 24.78
N GLN A 63 -22.87 -1.18 23.60
CA GLN A 63 -22.06 -1.16 22.38
C GLN A 63 -21.74 0.28 21.94
N SER A 64 -22.71 1.21 22.02
CA SER A 64 -22.47 2.61 21.65
C SER A 64 -21.42 3.29 22.53
N VAL A 65 -21.33 2.89 23.82
CA VAL A 65 -20.30 3.39 24.74
C VAL A 65 -18.93 2.85 24.34
N ILE A 66 -18.82 1.54 24.07
CA ILE A 66 -17.58 0.91 23.61
C ILE A 66 -17.11 1.53 22.29
N ASN A 67 -18.01 1.73 21.33
CA ASN A 67 -17.68 2.31 20.04
C ASN A 67 -17.05 3.71 20.19
N LYS A 68 -17.65 4.59 21.01
CA LYS A 68 -17.11 5.93 21.27
C LYS A 68 -15.78 5.91 22.03
N GLN A 69 -15.65 5.05 23.04
CA GLN A 69 -14.44 5.03 23.86
C GLN A 69 -13.25 4.40 23.13
N ILE A 70 -13.50 3.32 22.39
CA ILE A 70 -12.47 2.42 21.87
C ILE A 70 -12.33 2.55 20.37
N VAL A 71 -13.42 2.33 19.64
CA VAL A 71 -13.39 2.22 18.17
C VAL A 71 -13.03 3.55 17.53
N GLU A 72 -13.66 4.65 17.97
CA GLU A 72 -13.39 6.01 17.47
C GLU A 72 -11.93 6.46 17.71
N ASN A 73 -11.32 5.99 18.79
CA ASN A 73 -9.98 6.39 19.21
C ASN A 73 -8.88 5.45 18.73
N SER A 74 -9.19 4.54 17.79
CA SER A 74 -8.23 3.55 17.26
C SER A 74 -7.82 3.87 15.83
N ASP A 75 -6.58 3.53 15.50
CA ASP A 75 -5.98 3.81 14.19
C ASP A 75 -6.13 2.62 13.23
N ILE A 76 -6.12 1.41 13.79
CA ILE A 76 -6.30 0.14 13.07
C ILE A 76 -7.34 -0.69 13.82
N LEU A 77 -8.27 -1.28 13.07
CA LEU A 77 -9.17 -2.31 13.59
C LEU A 77 -8.78 -3.68 13.02
N LEU A 78 -8.52 -4.63 13.92
CA LEU A 78 -8.21 -6.01 13.60
C LEU A 78 -9.35 -6.90 14.07
N ALA A 79 -10.21 -7.31 13.13
CA ALA A 79 -11.34 -8.17 13.40
C ALA A 79 -10.96 -9.64 13.18
N ILE A 80 -11.25 -10.49 14.16
CA ILE A 80 -11.00 -11.93 14.08
C ILE A 80 -12.28 -12.67 14.39
N PHE A 81 -12.69 -13.56 13.49
CA PHE A 81 -13.87 -14.41 13.64
C PHE A 81 -13.45 -15.86 13.85
N GLY A 82 -13.98 -16.46 14.90
CA GLY A 82 -13.82 -17.87 15.22
C GLY A 82 -14.93 -18.73 14.64
N HIS A 83 -15.53 -19.53 15.49
CA HIS A 83 -16.65 -20.41 15.14
C HIS A 83 -18.00 -19.71 15.30
N LYS A 84 -18.06 -18.60 16.04
CA LYS A 84 -19.26 -17.79 16.24
C LYS A 84 -19.14 -16.45 15.52
N LEU A 85 -20.27 -15.93 15.02
CA LEU A 85 -20.32 -14.57 14.48
C LEU A 85 -20.30 -13.51 15.58
N GLY A 86 -20.80 -13.86 16.77
CA GLY A 86 -21.03 -12.95 17.90
C GLY A 86 -22.52 -12.77 18.20
N SER A 87 -22.82 -11.96 19.21
CA SER A 87 -24.20 -11.69 19.62
C SER A 87 -24.76 -10.46 18.87
N PRO A 88 -26.03 -10.49 18.46
CA PRO A 88 -26.69 -9.30 17.91
C PRO A 88 -26.68 -8.14 18.89
N VAL A 89 -26.41 -6.94 18.38
CA VAL A 89 -26.45 -5.69 19.15
C VAL A 89 -27.10 -4.62 18.31
N ASP A 90 -28.01 -3.86 18.93
CA ASP A 90 -28.79 -2.82 18.26
C ASP A 90 -29.39 -3.36 16.93
N ASN A 91 -28.98 -2.81 15.78
CA ASN A 91 -29.44 -3.24 14.44
C ASN A 91 -28.47 -4.18 13.71
N TYR A 92 -27.43 -4.67 14.39
CA TYR A 92 -26.39 -5.52 13.81
C TYR A 92 -26.53 -6.95 14.28
N ARG A 93 -26.16 -7.88 13.39
CA ARG A 93 -26.17 -9.32 13.66
C ARG A 93 -25.01 -9.77 14.58
N SER A 94 -24.04 -8.89 14.81
CA SER A 94 -22.88 -9.13 15.68
C SER A 94 -22.29 -7.81 16.17
N GLY A 95 -21.84 -7.78 17.42
CA GLY A 95 -21.04 -6.67 17.99
C GLY A 95 -19.78 -6.36 17.18
N THR A 96 -19.01 -7.38 16.82
CA THR A 96 -17.80 -7.21 15.99
C THR A 96 -18.12 -6.57 14.63
N ILE A 97 -19.26 -6.92 14.02
CA ILE A 97 -19.69 -6.31 12.76
C ILE A 97 -20.11 -4.85 12.98
N ALA A 98 -20.82 -4.55 14.08
CA ALA A 98 -21.17 -3.19 14.45
C ALA A 98 -19.93 -2.33 14.65
N GLU A 99 -18.88 -2.87 15.26
CA GLU A 99 -17.59 -2.22 15.47
C GLU A 99 -16.88 -1.92 14.14
N ILE A 100 -16.82 -2.89 13.22
CA ILE A 100 -16.25 -2.70 11.88
C ILE A 100 -16.96 -1.57 11.13
N ASP A 101 -18.30 -1.61 11.08
CA ASP A 101 -19.09 -0.59 10.36
C ASP A 101 -19.00 0.78 11.02
N TYR A 102 -18.99 0.83 12.36
CA TYR A 102 -18.76 2.07 13.10
C TYR A 102 -17.37 2.64 12.83
N PHE A 103 -16.33 1.79 12.77
CA PHE A 103 -14.97 2.20 12.46
C PHE A 103 -14.87 2.82 11.07
N TYR A 104 -15.46 2.18 10.05
CA TYR A 104 -15.49 2.76 8.69
C TYR A 104 -16.20 4.11 8.62
N LYS A 105 -17.29 4.28 9.38
CA LYS A 105 -18.08 5.53 9.38
C LYS A 105 -17.38 6.68 10.07
N ASN A 106 -16.61 6.41 11.13
CA ASN A 106 -16.09 7.44 12.04
C ASN A 106 -14.56 7.57 12.01
N SER A 107 -13.85 6.61 11.43
CA SER A 107 -12.39 6.61 11.32
C SER A 107 -11.95 6.56 9.86
N LYS A 108 -10.82 7.20 9.55
CA LYS A 108 -10.10 7.05 8.26
C LYS A 108 -9.12 5.86 8.29
N GLY A 109 -9.18 5.07 9.35
CA GLY A 109 -8.27 3.96 9.61
C GLY A 109 -8.53 2.75 8.72
N GLU A 110 -7.71 1.73 8.95
CA GLU A 110 -7.70 0.51 8.15
C GLU A 110 -8.29 -0.67 8.92
N VAL A 111 -9.03 -1.53 8.23
CA VAL A 111 -9.64 -2.72 8.82
C VAL A 111 -8.98 -3.97 8.24
N GLY A 112 -8.48 -4.84 9.10
CA GLY A 112 -8.08 -6.21 8.74
C GLY A 112 -9.10 -7.21 9.28
N VAL A 113 -9.68 -8.03 8.41
CA VAL A 113 -10.62 -9.09 8.79
C VAL A 113 -9.98 -10.46 8.59
N PHE A 114 -9.98 -11.27 9.65
CA PHE A 114 -9.38 -12.61 9.65
C PHE A 114 -10.37 -13.67 10.14
N PHE A 115 -10.32 -14.85 9.54
CA PHE A 115 -11.14 -16.00 9.92
C PHE A 115 -10.28 -17.15 10.40
N LEU A 116 -10.71 -17.81 11.47
CA LEU A 116 -10.09 -19.04 11.93
C LEU A 116 -10.34 -20.17 10.92
N ASP A 117 -9.28 -20.89 10.58
CA ASP A 117 -9.31 -22.07 9.73
C ASP A 117 -8.90 -23.30 10.55
N GLU A 118 -9.74 -23.61 11.54
CA GLU A 118 -9.61 -24.76 12.41
C GLU A 118 -10.86 -25.64 12.30
N PRO A 119 -10.78 -26.95 12.62
CA PRO A 119 -11.95 -27.82 12.62
C PRO A 119 -13.05 -27.29 13.55
N VAL A 120 -14.26 -27.17 13.00
CA VAL A 120 -15.42 -26.66 13.73
C VAL A 120 -15.94 -27.75 14.68
N PRO A 121 -16.03 -27.49 15.99
CA PRO A 121 -16.67 -28.42 16.91
C PRO A 121 -18.12 -28.67 16.50
N GLN A 122 -18.59 -29.92 16.53
CA GLN A 122 -19.94 -30.27 16.09
C GLN A 122 -21.03 -29.44 16.78
N VAL A 123 -20.83 -29.11 18.06
CA VAL A 123 -21.74 -28.27 18.85
C VAL A 123 -21.86 -26.82 18.36
N LEU A 124 -20.92 -26.34 17.55
CA LEU A 124 -20.91 -25.00 16.95
C LEU A 124 -21.22 -25.02 15.45
N ALA A 125 -21.52 -26.18 14.86
CA ALA A 125 -21.71 -26.32 13.41
C ALA A 125 -22.82 -25.40 12.87
N GLU A 126 -23.93 -25.26 13.61
CA GLU A 126 -25.05 -24.39 13.22
C GLU A 126 -24.68 -22.90 13.34
N GLU A 127 -24.02 -22.49 14.43
CA GLU A 127 -23.57 -21.09 14.61
C GLU A 127 -22.53 -20.69 13.55
N TYR A 128 -21.67 -21.63 13.15
CA TYR A 128 -20.64 -21.40 12.14
C TYR A 128 -21.20 -21.13 10.74
N ILE A 129 -22.43 -21.56 10.44
CA ILE A 129 -23.10 -21.21 9.17
C ILE A 129 -23.18 -19.70 9.01
N GLU A 130 -23.43 -18.96 10.08
CA GLU A 130 -23.51 -17.50 10.04
C GLU A 130 -22.14 -16.84 9.85
N VAL A 131 -21.07 -17.45 10.37
CA VAL A 131 -19.69 -17.04 10.07
C VAL A 131 -19.37 -17.23 8.60
N LYS A 132 -19.72 -18.38 8.01
CA LYS A 132 -19.52 -18.64 6.58
C LYS A 132 -20.28 -17.64 5.71
N LYS A 133 -21.58 -17.43 5.97
CA LYS A 133 -22.38 -16.44 5.24
C LYS A 133 -21.76 -15.04 5.31
N TYR A 134 -21.26 -14.64 6.48
CA TYR A 134 -20.59 -13.36 6.61
C TYR A 134 -19.28 -13.31 5.82
N ARG A 135 -18.43 -14.33 5.96
CA ARG A 135 -17.17 -14.46 5.21
C ARG A 135 -17.41 -14.37 3.70
N ASP A 136 -18.35 -15.16 3.17
CA ASP A 136 -18.67 -15.21 1.76
C ASP A 136 -19.24 -13.85 1.28
N SER A 137 -19.99 -13.13 2.13
CA SER A 137 -20.46 -11.77 1.82
C SER A 137 -19.35 -10.70 1.74
N LEU A 138 -18.15 -11.01 2.21
CA LEU A 138 -16.98 -10.12 2.10
C LEU A 138 -16.21 -10.33 0.80
N GLU A 139 -16.38 -11.46 0.09
CA GLU A 139 -15.67 -11.74 -1.17
C GLU A 139 -15.95 -10.65 -2.23
N ASP A 140 -17.18 -10.15 -2.28
CA ASP A 140 -17.57 -9.05 -3.18
C ASP A 140 -17.06 -7.67 -2.75
N LYS A 141 -16.61 -7.51 -1.50
CA LYS A 141 -16.30 -6.21 -0.87
C LYS A 141 -14.83 -6.02 -0.51
N GLY A 142 -14.01 -7.05 -0.61
CA GLY A 142 -12.58 -6.98 -0.32
C GLY A 142 -11.94 -8.33 -0.04
N PHE A 143 -10.69 -8.30 0.42
CA PHE A 143 -9.92 -9.49 0.75
C PHE A 143 -9.93 -9.72 2.27
N TYR A 144 -10.31 -10.92 2.72
CA TYR A 144 -10.14 -11.37 4.11
C TYR A 144 -8.93 -12.31 4.23
N GLY A 145 -8.34 -12.39 5.41
CA GLY A 145 -7.22 -13.28 5.68
C GLY A 145 -7.63 -14.53 6.46
N THR A 146 -6.82 -15.59 6.36
CA THR A 146 -6.84 -16.68 7.35
C THR A 146 -6.07 -16.25 8.59
N TYR A 147 -6.61 -16.51 9.78
CA TYR A 147 -5.94 -16.21 11.03
C TYR A 147 -4.69 -17.09 11.22
N SER A 148 -3.56 -16.45 11.43
CA SER A 148 -2.35 -17.03 12.01
C SER A 148 -1.49 -15.91 12.58
N LYS A 149 -0.65 -16.19 13.58
CA LYS A 149 0.26 -15.17 14.16
C LYS A 149 1.11 -14.49 13.09
N ASP A 150 1.60 -15.26 12.12
CA ASP A 150 2.40 -14.74 11.01
C ASP A 150 1.60 -13.85 10.07
N ASN A 151 0.35 -14.22 9.77
CA ASN A 151 -0.53 -13.40 8.94
C ASN A 151 -0.89 -12.08 9.64
N ILE A 152 -1.17 -12.11 10.94
CA ILE A 152 -1.39 -10.91 11.76
C ILE A 152 -0.15 -10.02 11.75
N ARG A 153 1.02 -10.59 12.03
CA ARG A 153 2.30 -9.88 12.02
C ARG A 153 2.56 -9.24 10.65
N ARG A 154 2.38 -9.98 9.56
CA ARG A 154 2.58 -9.48 8.19
C ARG A 154 1.61 -8.34 7.86
N PHE A 155 0.35 -8.46 8.27
CA PHE A 155 -0.65 -7.39 8.11
C PHE A 155 -0.22 -6.12 8.83
N LEU A 156 0.15 -6.23 10.11
CA LEU A 156 0.59 -5.09 10.91
C LEU A 156 1.84 -4.43 10.31
N THR A 157 2.87 -5.20 9.92
CA THR A 157 4.05 -4.65 9.26
C THR A 157 3.70 -3.89 7.99
N LYS A 158 2.89 -4.50 7.10
CA LYS A 158 2.47 -3.84 5.85
C LYS A 158 1.70 -2.55 6.12
N LYS A 159 0.81 -2.55 7.11
CA LYS A 159 0.05 -1.34 7.45
C LYS A 159 0.87 -0.27 8.13
N VAL A 160 1.78 -0.61 9.02
CA VAL A 160 2.71 0.36 9.58
C VAL A 160 3.54 1.01 8.47
N ASN A 161 4.10 0.22 7.55
CA ASN A 161 4.88 0.76 6.44
C ASN A 161 4.03 1.69 5.56
N TYR A 162 2.82 1.26 5.19
CA TYR A 162 1.89 2.11 4.44
C TYR A 162 1.55 3.43 5.16
N LEU A 163 1.33 3.39 6.48
CA LEU A 163 1.03 4.58 7.28
C LEU A 163 2.24 5.50 7.40
N ILE A 164 3.45 4.95 7.50
CA ILE A 164 4.70 5.73 7.47
C ILE A 164 4.86 6.41 6.12
N GLU A 165 4.73 5.67 5.02
CA GLU A 165 4.81 6.21 3.65
C GLU A 165 3.75 7.30 3.43
N LYS A 166 2.50 7.04 3.82
CA LYS A 166 1.41 8.01 3.73
C LYS A 166 1.67 9.26 4.58
N ALA A 167 2.23 9.11 5.78
CA ALA A 167 2.58 10.24 6.64
C ALA A 167 3.72 11.07 6.05
N GLN A 168 4.73 10.43 5.48
CA GLN A 168 5.82 11.08 4.75
C GLN A 168 5.28 11.86 3.55
N ASN A 169 4.49 11.22 2.70
CA ASN A 169 3.85 11.86 1.54
C ASN A 169 2.92 13.04 1.94
N ASN A 170 2.23 12.93 3.08
CA ASN A 170 1.38 14.01 3.61
C ASN A 170 2.18 15.18 4.22
N LEU A 171 3.34 14.90 4.81
CA LEU A 171 4.26 15.92 5.30
C LEU A 171 4.95 16.65 4.15
N GLU A 172 5.32 15.92 3.10
CA GLU A 172 5.84 16.47 1.86
C GLU A 172 4.80 17.37 1.19
N SER A 173 3.58 16.89 0.96
CA SER A 173 2.49 17.70 0.39
C SER A 173 2.10 18.93 1.23
N LYS A 174 2.13 18.84 2.58
CA LYS A 174 1.95 20.03 3.44
C LYS A 174 3.15 20.99 3.43
N ARG A 175 4.38 20.51 3.27
CA ARG A 175 5.56 21.36 3.03
C ARG A 175 5.42 22.11 1.70
N PHE A 176 4.94 21.43 0.66
CA PHE A 176 4.65 22.05 -0.64
C PHE A 176 3.57 23.14 -0.57
N ASP A 177 2.59 23.03 0.33
CA ASP A 177 1.57 24.08 0.55
C ASP A 177 2.07 25.27 1.41
N LEU A 178 3.11 25.07 2.23
CA LEU A 178 3.71 26.11 3.08
C LEU A 178 4.79 26.95 2.36
N ASP A 179 5.42 26.40 1.33
CA ASP A 179 6.44 27.09 0.51
C ASP A 179 5.83 27.84 -0.68
N SER A 180 4.84 28.69 -0.41
CA SER A 180 4.45 29.78 -1.34
C SER A 180 5.52 30.88 -1.35
N ILE A 181 6.75 30.53 -1.76
CA ILE A 181 7.87 31.45 -1.95
C ILE A 181 8.42 31.29 -3.37
N SER A 182 8.10 32.30 -4.19
CA SER A 182 8.76 32.80 -5.41
C SER A 182 9.79 31.88 -6.12
N TYR A 183 9.38 31.40 -7.30
CA TYR A 183 10.17 30.59 -8.23
C TYR A 183 11.49 31.24 -8.66
N LYS A 184 12.55 30.42 -8.74
CA LYS A 184 13.84 30.78 -9.34
C LYS A 184 14.29 29.87 -10.49
N THR A 185 13.36 29.36 -11.30
CA THR A 185 13.59 29.00 -12.72
C THR A 185 12.24 28.68 -13.40
N PRO A 186 11.99 29.16 -14.63
CA PRO A 186 10.74 28.86 -15.32
C PRO A 186 10.71 27.40 -15.80
N SER A 187 9.57 26.73 -15.64
CA SER A 187 9.31 25.43 -16.24
C SER A 187 9.41 25.52 -17.77
N VAL A 188 10.00 24.51 -18.40
CA VAL A 188 10.10 24.41 -19.87
C VAL A 188 8.70 24.23 -20.49
N ILE A 189 7.76 23.67 -19.72
CA ILE A 189 6.36 23.43 -20.13
C ILE A 189 5.60 24.74 -20.41
N ASN A 190 6.08 25.90 -19.92
CA ASN A 190 5.44 27.20 -20.17
C ASN A 190 5.91 27.92 -21.44
N LYS A 191 6.80 27.35 -22.27
CA LYS A 191 7.08 27.93 -23.60
C LYS A 191 6.08 27.41 -24.63
N LYS A 192 4.93 28.10 -24.65
CA LYS A 192 3.80 28.04 -25.62
C LYS A 192 2.80 26.89 -25.43
N VAL A 193 1.90 27.00 -24.46
CA VAL A 193 0.49 26.63 -24.68
C VAL A 193 -0.40 27.58 -23.89
N THR A 194 -0.83 28.69 -24.50
CA THR A 194 -2.04 29.40 -24.08
C THR A 194 -3.22 28.59 -24.59
N GLY A 195 -3.60 27.53 -23.88
CA GLY A 195 -4.58 26.57 -24.33
C GLY A 195 -5.14 25.75 -23.18
N THR A 196 -6.37 25.30 -23.35
CA THR A 196 -7.11 24.50 -22.36
C THR A 196 -6.51 23.09 -22.22
N ASP A 197 -6.87 22.32 -21.19
CA ASP A 197 -6.41 20.93 -20.97
C ASP A 197 -6.50 19.99 -22.20
N LYS A 198 -7.34 20.31 -23.19
CA LYS A 198 -7.40 19.60 -24.48
C LYS A 198 -6.17 19.80 -25.35
N ASP A 199 -5.55 20.98 -25.33
CA ASP A 199 -4.43 21.34 -26.21
C ASP A 199 -3.11 20.67 -25.79
N PHE A 200 -3.03 20.17 -24.55
CA PHE A 200 -1.88 19.43 -24.03
C PHE A 200 -1.83 17.98 -24.53
N ASP A 201 -2.98 17.28 -24.52
CA ASP A 201 -3.09 15.89 -24.98
C ASP A 201 -2.76 15.74 -26.48
N ASP A 202 -2.98 16.80 -27.28
CA ASP A 202 -2.75 16.79 -28.72
C ASP A 202 -1.32 17.19 -29.14
N ASN A 203 -0.53 17.81 -28.25
CA ASN A 203 0.81 18.32 -28.56
C ASN A 203 1.96 17.58 -27.84
N LEU A 204 1.69 16.75 -26.83
CA LEU A 204 2.70 15.95 -26.16
C LEU A 204 2.83 14.59 -26.86
N ASP A 205 3.89 14.36 -27.65
CA ASP A 205 4.21 13.02 -28.17
C ASP A 205 5.42 12.44 -27.44
N ILE A 206 5.19 11.82 -26.30
CA ILE A 206 6.24 11.15 -25.52
C ILE A 206 6.91 10.01 -26.29
N PHE A 207 6.34 9.57 -27.41
CA PHE A 207 6.92 8.55 -28.27
C PHE A 207 7.78 9.13 -29.39
N ASP A 208 7.84 10.46 -29.55
CA ASP A 208 8.75 11.11 -30.50
C ASP A 208 10.20 10.81 -30.10
N PRO A 209 10.96 10.04 -30.91
CA PRO A 209 12.34 9.70 -30.62
C PRO A 209 13.30 10.90 -30.63
N ILE A 210 12.86 12.06 -31.13
CA ILE A 210 13.62 13.32 -31.12
C ILE A 210 13.47 14.00 -29.76
N GLU A 211 12.28 13.96 -29.16
CA GLU A 211 12.01 14.59 -27.86
C GLU A 211 12.36 13.71 -26.67
N PHE A 212 12.14 12.39 -26.79
CA PHE A 212 12.42 11.42 -25.73
C PHE A 212 13.21 10.24 -26.29
N ASP A 213 14.37 9.97 -25.70
CA ASP A 213 15.15 8.82 -26.13
C ASP A 213 14.56 7.48 -25.65
N ASN A 214 15.26 6.40 -25.97
CA ASN A 214 14.85 5.05 -25.64
C ASN A 214 14.77 4.79 -24.13
N ASP A 215 15.69 5.37 -23.36
CA ASP A 215 15.81 5.14 -21.93
C ASP A 215 14.72 5.92 -21.18
N GLU A 216 14.52 7.19 -21.55
CA GLU A 216 13.48 8.08 -21.00
C GLU A 216 12.08 7.52 -21.22
N ARG A 217 11.80 7.04 -22.44
CA ARG A 217 10.51 6.42 -22.77
C ARG A 217 10.24 5.18 -21.94
N LEU A 218 11.26 4.33 -21.77
CA LEU A 218 11.11 3.09 -21.02
C LEU A 218 10.88 3.37 -19.53
N LEU A 219 11.56 4.38 -18.98
CA LEU A 219 11.32 4.82 -17.60
C LEU A 219 9.91 5.40 -17.40
N LEU A 220 9.42 6.22 -18.33
CA LEU A 220 8.06 6.76 -18.26
C LEU A 220 6.98 5.68 -18.44
N ILE A 221 7.24 4.66 -19.28
CA ILE A 221 6.38 3.48 -19.40
C ILE A 221 6.36 2.69 -18.09
N TYR A 222 7.52 2.45 -17.49
CA TYR A 222 7.63 1.83 -16.17
C TYR A 222 6.81 2.60 -15.13
N ALA A 223 7.01 3.92 -15.06
CA ALA A 223 6.30 4.82 -14.15
C ALA A 223 4.78 4.71 -14.29
N PHE A 224 4.29 4.59 -15.53
CA PHE A 224 2.88 4.41 -15.82
C PHE A 224 2.35 3.02 -15.43
N MET A 225 3.04 1.96 -15.86
CA MET A 225 2.57 0.57 -15.69
C MET A 225 2.60 0.12 -14.23
N ASP A 226 3.63 0.52 -13.48
CA ASP A 226 3.81 0.20 -12.06
C ASP A 226 3.11 1.19 -11.13
N GLU A 227 2.38 2.15 -11.71
CA GLU A 227 1.77 3.30 -11.03
C GLU A 227 2.74 4.07 -10.11
N ASN A 228 4.01 4.11 -10.48
CA ASN A 228 5.08 4.66 -9.68
C ASN A 228 5.48 6.06 -10.14
N SER A 229 5.26 7.08 -9.31
CA SER A 229 5.64 8.48 -9.60
C SER A 229 6.83 8.97 -8.77
N ILE A 230 7.40 8.13 -7.91
CA ILE A 230 8.49 8.49 -6.99
C ILE A 230 9.63 7.48 -7.14
N PHE A 231 10.84 8.01 -7.37
CA PHE A 231 12.04 7.21 -7.58
C PHE A 231 13.08 7.62 -6.55
N SER A 232 13.23 6.81 -5.50
CA SER A 232 14.30 6.99 -4.50
C SER A 232 15.67 6.75 -5.13
N THR A 233 16.70 7.48 -4.68
CA THR A 233 18.08 7.28 -5.16
C THR A 233 18.81 6.14 -4.45
N ASP A 234 18.15 5.49 -3.48
CA ASP A 234 18.62 4.24 -2.88
C ASP A 234 18.32 3.02 -3.77
N ASN A 235 18.74 1.83 -3.31
CA ASN A 235 18.56 0.59 -4.06
C ASN A 235 17.09 0.14 -4.24
N SER A 236 16.11 0.83 -3.64
CA SER A 236 14.70 0.42 -3.75
C SER A 236 14.16 0.62 -5.17
N THR A 237 14.48 1.75 -5.82
CA THR A 237 14.11 2.02 -7.21
C THR A 237 14.68 0.98 -8.14
N TYR A 238 15.98 0.71 -8.01
CA TYR A 238 16.66 -0.32 -8.80
C TYR A 238 15.95 -1.68 -8.68
N ARG A 239 15.63 -2.12 -7.46
CA ARG A 239 14.95 -3.41 -7.22
C ARG A 239 13.57 -3.47 -7.85
N LYS A 240 12.80 -2.39 -7.78
CA LYS A 240 11.47 -2.31 -8.40
C LYS A 240 11.57 -2.39 -9.93
N VAL A 241 12.55 -1.71 -10.53
CA VAL A 241 12.79 -1.76 -11.97
C VAL A 241 13.22 -3.16 -12.41
N VAL A 242 14.12 -3.82 -11.68
CA VAL A 242 14.50 -5.21 -11.97
C VAL A 242 13.29 -6.15 -11.89
N GLN A 243 12.45 -5.99 -10.86
CA GLN A 243 11.24 -6.79 -10.74
C GLN A 243 10.28 -6.55 -11.91
N TRP A 244 10.06 -5.29 -12.27
CA TRP A 244 9.21 -4.94 -13.40
C TRP A 244 9.73 -5.47 -14.74
N GLU A 245 11.05 -5.40 -14.98
CA GLU A 245 11.66 -5.99 -16.18
C GLU A 245 11.46 -7.50 -16.21
N SER A 246 11.63 -8.19 -15.07
CA SER A 246 11.37 -9.62 -14.94
C SER A 246 9.90 -9.97 -15.23
N ASP A 247 8.96 -9.24 -14.63
CA ASP A 247 7.52 -9.48 -14.77
C ASP A 247 7.03 -9.29 -16.21
N ASN A 248 7.74 -8.45 -16.98
CA ASN A 248 7.42 -8.14 -18.38
C ASN A 248 8.33 -8.90 -19.39
N ASN A 249 9.15 -9.84 -18.93
CA ASN A 249 10.12 -10.59 -19.74
C ASN A 249 11.03 -9.67 -20.60
N LEU A 250 11.53 -8.60 -19.98
CA LEU A 250 12.45 -7.64 -20.59
C LEU A 250 13.89 -8.02 -20.26
N ARG A 251 14.83 -7.53 -21.07
CA ARG A 251 16.25 -7.52 -20.74
C ARG A 251 16.48 -6.56 -19.58
N SER A 252 17.50 -6.82 -18.77
CA SER A 252 18.02 -5.89 -17.76
C SER A 252 18.66 -4.68 -18.43
N TYR A 253 17.84 -3.80 -19.00
CA TYR A 253 18.28 -2.68 -19.82
C TYR A 253 18.08 -1.37 -19.07
N LEU A 254 16.87 -1.13 -18.57
CA LEU A 254 16.53 0.04 -17.77
C LEU A 254 17.18 -0.03 -16.39
N SER A 255 17.19 -1.20 -15.74
CA SER A 255 17.79 -1.36 -14.41
C SER A 255 19.27 -0.97 -14.37
N ASP A 256 20.03 -1.31 -15.41
CA ASP A 256 21.47 -1.00 -15.53
C ASP A 256 21.79 0.49 -15.60
N ARG A 257 20.80 1.33 -15.96
CA ARG A 257 20.98 2.76 -16.22
C ARG A 257 19.98 3.66 -15.49
N VAL A 258 19.11 3.09 -14.66
CA VAL A 258 17.91 3.77 -14.13
C VAL A 258 18.23 5.13 -13.52
N PHE A 259 19.31 5.25 -12.75
CA PHE A 259 19.69 6.51 -12.10
C PHE A 259 20.18 7.58 -13.08
N ASP A 260 20.87 7.19 -14.15
CA ASP A 260 21.26 8.11 -15.22
C ASP A 260 20.04 8.66 -15.95
N VAL A 261 19.02 7.81 -16.18
CA VAL A 261 17.77 8.22 -16.82
C VAL A 261 16.96 9.17 -15.91
N LEU A 262 16.96 8.92 -14.60
CA LEU A 262 16.31 9.80 -13.63
C LEU A 262 16.95 11.18 -13.61
N GLU A 263 18.30 11.24 -13.59
CA GLU A 263 19.03 12.49 -13.68
C GLU A 263 18.76 13.21 -15.01
N LYS A 264 18.67 12.46 -16.11
CA LYS A 264 18.35 13.00 -17.42
C LYS A 264 16.96 13.65 -17.47
N LEU A 265 15.93 12.94 -17.00
CA LEU A 265 14.56 13.46 -16.93
C LEU A 265 14.42 14.61 -15.94
N SER A 266 15.26 14.67 -14.91
CA SER A 266 15.35 15.83 -14.03
C SER A 266 15.88 17.06 -14.76
N LYS A 267 16.99 16.91 -15.48
CA LYS A 267 17.62 17.99 -16.26
C LYS A 267 16.69 18.56 -17.34
N SER A 268 15.82 17.72 -17.92
CA SER A 268 14.78 18.16 -18.87
C SER A 268 13.54 18.76 -18.22
N GLY A 269 13.46 18.74 -16.88
CA GLY A 269 12.39 19.34 -16.09
C GLY A 269 11.12 18.48 -16.00
N ILE A 270 11.20 17.20 -16.38
CA ILE A 270 10.10 16.24 -16.30
C ILE A 270 10.00 15.68 -14.88
N LEU A 271 11.14 15.36 -14.28
CA LEU A 271 11.22 14.97 -12.87
C LEU A 271 11.69 16.16 -12.03
N LYS A 272 11.16 16.25 -10.82
CA LYS A 272 11.69 17.14 -9.79
C LYS A 272 12.63 16.39 -8.88
N GLU A 273 13.69 17.05 -8.48
CA GLU A 273 14.59 16.58 -7.43
C GLU A 273 14.06 16.99 -6.06
N GLU A 274 14.08 16.04 -5.13
CA GLU A 274 13.86 16.31 -3.72
C GLU A 274 15.08 15.84 -2.91
N TYR A 275 15.49 16.70 -1.99
CA TYR A 275 16.66 16.52 -1.13
C TYR A 275 16.16 16.38 0.31
N ASP A 276 16.71 15.45 1.07
CA ASP A 276 16.33 15.30 2.48
C ASP A 276 16.79 16.52 3.32
N SER A 277 17.86 17.18 2.90
CA SER A 277 18.39 18.43 3.46
C SER A 277 18.81 19.42 2.36
N SER A 278 18.63 20.72 2.61
CA SER A 278 19.08 21.79 1.70
C SER A 278 20.60 21.89 1.53
N PHE A 279 21.36 21.12 2.31
CA PHE A 279 22.82 21.03 2.26
C PHE A 279 23.30 19.79 1.49
N ASP A 280 22.40 18.92 1.05
CA ASP A 280 22.76 17.71 0.33
C ASP A 280 23.21 18.04 -1.10
N GLU A 281 24.28 17.38 -1.54
CA GLU A 281 24.86 17.57 -2.88
C GLU A 281 24.09 16.80 -3.96
N TYR A 282 23.33 15.77 -3.54
CA TYR A 282 22.58 14.88 -4.44
C TYR A 282 21.15 14.70 -3.94
N PRO A 283 20.17 14.53 -4.86
CA PRO A 283 18.78 14.32 -4.50
C PRO A 283 18.59 12.96 -3.81
N SER A 284 17.68 12.92 -2.84
CA SER A 284 17.22 11.70 -2.18
C SER A 284 16.16 10.96 -3.01
N ARG A 285 15.41 11.69 -3.83
CA ARG A 285 14.41 11.13 -4.76
C ARG A 285 14.13 12.03 -5.94
N TYR A 286 13.68 11.42 -7.03
CA TYR A 286 13.11 12.08 -8.19
C TYR A 286 11.59 11.87 -8.23
N ILE A 287 10.83 12.92 -8.54
CA ILE A 287 9.37 12.92 -8.46
C ILE A 287 8.78 13.35 -9.79
N LEU A 288 7.92 12.50 -10.34
CA LEU A 288 7.03 12.86 -11.43
C LEU A 288 5.82 13.60 -10.83
N ILE A 289 5.72 14.89 -11.12
CA ILE A 289 4.73 15.78 -10.49
C ILE A 289 3.32 15.28 -10.79
N SER A 290 2.44 15.29 -9.79
CA SER A 290 1.06 14.77 -9.89
C SER A 290 0.27 15.26 -11.11
N GLU A 291 0.46 16.51 -11.54
CA GLU A 291 -0.22 17.07 -12.71
C GLU A 291 0.29 16.43 -14.01
N ASP A 292 1.62 16.35 -14.16
CA ASP A 292 2.27 15.74 -15.32
C ASP A 292 2.05 14.22 -15.34
N TYR A 293 2.11 13.55 -14.19
CA TYR A 293 1.78 12.13 -14.07
C TYR A 293 0.36 11.83 -14.54
N LYS A 294 -0.64 12.64 -14.15
CA LYS A 294 -2.02 12.46 -14.63
C LYS A 294 -2.13 12.67 -16.14
N LYS A 295 -1.39 13.63 -16.69
CA LYS A 295 -1.34 13.90 -18.13
C LYS A 295 -0.69 12.74 -18.89
N PHE A 296 0.49 12.29 -18.45
CA PHE A 296 1.16 11.09 -18.98
C PHE A 296 0.25 9.85 -18.88
N LYS A 297 -0.40 9.63 -17.74
CA LYS A 297 -1.32 8.50 -17.52
C LYS A 297 -2.47 8.49 -18.54
N ARG A 298 -3.11 9.64 -18.77
CA ARG A 298 -4.16 9.77 -19.80
C ARG A 298 -3.61 9.49 -21.21
N TYR A 299 -2.43 10.03 -21.52
CA TYR A 299 -1.80 9.83 -22.82
C TYR A 299 -1.44 8.35 -23.07
N PHE A 300 -0.84 7.68 -22.09
CA PHE A 300 -0.48 6.26 -22.18
C PHE A 300 -1.71 5.35 -22.33
N LEU A 301 -2.79 5.60 -21.59
CA LEU A 301 -4.07 4.87 -21.74
C LEU A 301 -4.65 4.99 -23.16
N LYS A 302 -4.48 6.13 -23.82
CA LYS A 302 -4.94 6.33 -25.21
C LYS A 302 -4.03 5.66 -26.25
N ASN A 303 -2.80 5.29 -25.87
CA ASN A 303 -1.75 4.83 -26.77
C ASN A 303 -1.16 3.45 -26.39
N GLU A 304 -1.90 2.59 -25.69
CA GLU A 304 -1.42 1.28 -25.22
C GLU A 304 -0.74 0.43 -26.32
N LYS A 305 -1.26 0.45 -27.54
CA LYS A 305 -0.65 -0.26 -28.69
C LYS A 305 0.77 0.21 -28.98
N LYS A 306 1.07 1.50 -28.85
CA LYS A 306 2.41 2.06 -29.03
C LYS A 306 3.36 1.63 -27.90
N ILE A 307 2.85 1.52 -26.67
CA ILE A 307 3.60 1.00 -25.52
C ILE A 307 4.06 -0.43 -25.81
N SER A 308 3.14 -1.31 -26.25
CA SER A 308 3.49 -2.69 -26.59
C SER A 308 4.61 -2.76 -27.64
N VAL A 309 4.53 -1.95 -28.70
CA VAL A 309 5.56 -1.90 -29.76
C VAL A 309 6.93 -1.48 -29.22
N ILE A 310 6.98 -0.55 -28.27
CA ILE A 310 8.24 -0.13 -27.64
C ILE A 310 8.79 -1.24 -26.74
N MET A 311 7.93 -1.85 -25.91
CA MET A 311 8.29 -2.93 -24.99
C MET A 311 8.84 -4.17 -25.73
N GLU A 312 8.29 -4.51 -26.90
CA GLU A 312 8.79 -5.61 -27.73
C GLU A 312 10.28 -5.45 -28.12
N LYS A 313 10.78 -4.21 -28.28
CA LYS A 313 12.20 -3.96 -28.59
C LYS A 313 13.15 -4.41 -27.47
N TYR A 314 12.64 -4.49 -26.24
CA TYR A 314 13.41 -4.81 -25.04
C TYR A 314 13.16 -6.21 -24.51
N LYS A 315 12.35 -7.04 -25.19
CA LYS A 315 12.13 -8.42 -24.74
C LYS A 315 13.43 -9.20 -24.65
N ALA A 316 13.55 -9.99 -23.58
CA ALA A 316 14.61 -10.97 -23.44
C ALA A 316 14.50 -11.99 -24.60
N PRO A 317 15.62 -12.40 -25.21
CA PRO A 317 15.59 -13.51 -26.15
C PRO A 317 14.99 -14.73 -25.44
N ILE A 318 14.14 -15.47 -26.15
CA ILE A 318 13.61 -16.75 -25.64
C ILE A 318 14.83 -17.63 -25.33
N GLN A 319 15.09 -17.89 -24.04
CA GLN A 319 16.05 -18.91 -23.67
C GLN A 319 15.47 -20.23 -24.16
N ALA A 320 16.07 -20.81 -25.20
CA ALA A 320 15.88 -22.23 -25.47
C ALA A 320 16.35 -22.95 -24.20
N ASP A 321 15.45 -23.71 -23.58
CA ASP A 321 15.76 -24.51 -22.42
C ASP A 321 17.00 -25.37 -22.73
N PRO A 322 18.15 -25.16 -22.06
CA PRO A 322 19.36 -25.92 -22.33
C PRO A 322 19.21 -27.41 -21.98
N PHE A 323 18.10 -27.80 -21.32
CA PHE A 323 17.76 -29.17 -20.97
C PHE A 323 16.70 -29.79 -21.89
N SER A 324 16.15 -29.08 -22.88
CA SER A 324 15.11 -29.65 -23.76
C SER A 324 15.58 -30.80 -24.66
N ASN A 325 16.90 -31.04 -24.72
CA ASN A 325 17.54 -32.09 -25.51
C ASN A 325 18.32 -33.12 -24.66
N LEU A 326 18.21 -33.10 -23.33
CA LEU A 326 18.80 -34.15 -22.51
C LEU A 326 17.80 -35.32 -22.41
N ASP A 327 18.19 -36.44 -23.01
CA ASP A 327 17.48 -37.71 -22.86
C ASP A 327 17.48 -38.10 -21.37
N GLU A 328 16.34 -38.53 -20.84
CA GLU A 328 16.19 -38.95 -19.43
C GLU A 328 17.15 -40.08 -19.04
N SER A 329 17.76 -40.74 -20.03
CA SER A 329 18.76 -41.78 -19.86
C SER A 329 20.16 -41.28 -19.43
N ASP A 330 20.44 -39.97 -19.49
CA ASP A 330 21.76 -39.36 -19.21
C ASP A 330 21.88 -38.66 -17.84
N LEU A 331 20.88 -38.78 -16.95
CA LEU A 331 20.96 -38.24 -15.58
C LEU A 331 21.41 -39.31 -14.57
N PRO A 332 22.43 -39.04 -13.72
CA PRO A 332 23.05 -40.06 -12.87
C PRO A 332 22.35 -40.26 -11.52
N PHE A 333 21.01 -40.15 -11.45
CA PHE A 333 20.20 -40.52 -10.28
C PHE A 333 18.79 -40.94 -10.69
#